data_AF-A0A4D6MPX9-F1
#
_entry.id   AF-A0A4D6MPX9-F1
#
_cell.length_a   1.000
_cell.length_b   1.000
_cell.length_c   1.000
_cell.angle_alpha   90.00
_cell.angle_beta   90.00
_cell.angle_gamma   90.00
#
_symmetry.space_group_name_H-M   'P 1'
#
loop_
_entity.id
_entity.type
_entity.pdbx_description
1 polymer ?
#
loop_
_entity_poly.entity_id
_entity_poly.type
_entity_poly.pdbx_seq_one_letter_code
_entity_poly.pdbx_strand_id
1 'polypeptide(L)'
;MLDPCVLSSKIQSALGYMAPEFACRTVKITEKCDIYSFGILILEVVTGKRPVEYMEDDVVVLCDKVRSALDDGKVEQCVDENLKGNFATEEAVPVIKLGLVCASQVPSKRPDMAEVINILELIQCPSEEQEQEQEEEEIQ
;
A
#
# COMPACT_ATOMS: atom_id res chain seq x y z
N MET A 1 13.58 -3.28 33.49
CA MET A 1 12.71 -4.32 32.91
C MET A 1 11.61 -3.58 32.16
N LEU A 2 11.49 -3.77 30.84
CA LEU A 2 10.51 -3.06 30.00
C LEU A 2 9.17 -3.80 30.07
N ASP A 3 8.05 -3.07 30.19
CA ASP A 3 6.71 -3.63 30.38
C ASP A 3 6.29 -4.58 29.23
N PRO A 4 5.68 -5.75 29.54
CA PRO A 4 5.14 -6.68 28.53
C PRO A 4 4.13 -6.03 27.57
N CYS A 5 3.42 -4.99 28.01
CA CYS A 5 2.45 -4.25 27.20
C CYS A 5 3.11 -3.42 26.08
N VAL A 6 4.29 -2.83 26.35
CA VAL A 6 5.07 -2.07 25.35
C VAL A 6 5.72 -3.02 24.34
N LEU A 7 6.08 -4.23 24.78
CA LEU A 7 6.52 -5.30 23.89
C LEU A 7 5.35 -5.80 23.02
N SER A 8 4.13 -5.88 23.57
CA SER A 8 2.92 -6.31 22.85
C SER A 8 2.54 -5.38 21.70
N SER A 9 2.50 -4.06 21.93
CA SER A 9 2.03 -3.11 20.92
C SER A 9 3.03 -2.90 19.77
N LYS A 10 4.34 -2.92 20.05
CA LYS A 10 5.39 -2.85 19.02
C LYS A 10 5.45 -4.12 18.18
N ILE A 11 5.31 -5.29 18.80
CA ILE A 11 5.27 -6.57 18.08
C ILE A 11 3.98 -6.68 17.26
N GLN A 12 2.82 -6.30 17.81
CA GLN A 12 1.55 -6.29 17.07
C GLN A 12 1.59 -5.33 15.87
N SER A 13 2.23 -4.16 16.02
CA SER A 13 2.45 -3.24 14.91
C SER A 13 3.30 -3.88 13.82
N ALA A 14 4.42 -4.51 14.18
CA ALA A 14 5.27 -5.21 13.23
C ALA A 14 4.56 -6.39 12.52
N LEU A 15 3.71 -7.14 13.24
CA LEU A 15 2.98 -8.29 12.68
C LEU A 15 2.09 -7.92 11.48
N GLY A 16 1.56 -6.69 11.42
CA GLY A 16 0.74 -6.24 10.29
C GLY A 16 1.49 -6.14 8.97
N TYR A 17 2.81 -5.98 9.01
CA TYR A 17 3.67 -5.86 7.82
C TYR A 17 4.41 -7.16 7.50
N MET A 18 4.41 -8.15 8.40
CA MET A 18 5.18 -9.37 8.20
C MET A 18 4.59 -10.25 7.09
N ALA A 19 5.44 -10.62 6.14
CA ALA A 19 5.09 -11.56 5.09
C ALA A 19 4.67 -12.92 5.70
N PRO A 20 3.65 -13.59 5.14
CA PRO A 20 3.08 -14.82 5.70
C PRO A 20 4.10 -15.96 5.84
N GLU A 21 5.06 -16.03 4.91
CA GLU A 21 6.11 -17.05 4.94
C GLU A 21 7.11 -16.86 6.09
N PHE A 22 7.18 -15.68 6.70
CA PHE A 22 8.07 -15.42 7.84
C PHE A 22 7.71 -16.27 9.06
N ALA A 23 6.43 -16.67 9.18
CA ALA A 23 5.96 -17.58 10.22
C ALA A 23 6.36 -19.05 9.96
N CYS A 24 6.75 -19.39 8.72
CA CYS A 24 7.02 -20.75 8.31
C CYS A 24 8.53 -21.04 8.39
N ARG A 25 8.96 -21.83 9.39
CA ARG A 25 10.38 -22.19 9.60
C ARG A 25 11.06 -22.87 8.39
N THR A 26 10.29 -23.41 7.46
CA THR A 26 10.79 -24.12 6.28
C THR A 26 10.97 -23.23 5.05
N VAL A 27 10.41 -22.02 5.04
CA VAL A 27 10.50 -21.11 3.89
C VAL A 27 11.71 -20.18 4.07
N LYS A 28 12.50 -20.01 3.00
CA LYS A 28 13.63 -19.09 3.00
C LYS A 28 13.11 -17.66 3.09
N ILE A 29 13.64 -16.89 4.05
CA ILE A 29 13.47 -15.44 4.08
C ILE A 29 14.24 -14.86 2.89
N THR A 30 13.57 -14.02 2.10
CA THR A 30 14.09 -13.40 0.88
C THR A 30 13.70 -11.93 0.86
N GLU A 31 14.23 -11.17 -0.11
CA GLU A 31 13.84 -9.78 -0.39
C GLU A 31 12.33 -9.62 -0.64
N LYS A 32 11.63 -10.71 -1.03
CA LYS A 32 10.17 -10.68 -1.19
C LYS A 32 9.43 -10.37 0.10
N CYS A 33 10.01 -10.60 1.27
CA CYS A 33 9.41 -10.23 2.55
C CYS A 33 9.35 -8.70 2.72
N ASP A 34 10.39 -7.99 2.28
CA ASP A 34 10.44 -6.53 2.32
C ASP A 34 9.44 -5.94 1.32
N ILE A 35 9.29 -6.57 0.14
CA ILE A 35 8.32 -6.15 -0.87
C ILE A 35 6.88 -6.32 -0.37
N TYR A 36 6.58 -7.39 0.36
CA TYR A 36 5.29 -7.55 1.03
C TYR A 36 5.05 -6.42 2.03
N SER A 37 6.03 -6.17 2.91
CA SER A 37 5.94 -5.12 3.93
C SER A 37 5.72 -3.75 3.30
N PHE A 38 6.40 -3.46 2.19
CA PHE A 38 6.23 -2.25 1.41
C PHE A 38 4.84 -2.15 0.78
N GLY A 39 4.29 -3.27 0.28
CA GLY A 39 2.92 -3.32 -0.23
C GLY A 39 1.89 -2.95 0.85
N ILE A 40 2.05 -3.47 2.07
CA ILE A 40 1.22 -3.09 3.21
C ILE A 40 1.37 -1.60 3.54
N LEU A 41 2.60 -1.07 3.53
CA LEU A 41 2.86 0.35 3.75
C LEU A 41 2.18 1.24 2.70
N ILE A 42 2.22 0.87 1.42
CA ILE A 42 1.48 1.58 0.37
C ILE A 42 -0.02 1.66 0.73
N LEU A 43 -0.61 0.52 1.10
CA LEU A 43 -2.02 0.47 1.44
C LEU A 43 -2.34 1.32 2.68
N GLU A 44 -1.50 1.28 3.71
CA GLU A 44 -1.66 2.13 4.89
C GLU A 44 -1.61 3.62 4.52
N VAL A 45 -0.64 4.05 3.71
CA VAL A 45 -0.49 5.45 3.29
C VAL A 45 -1.68 5.93 2.48
N VAL A 46 -2.13 5.16 1.48
CA VAL A 46 -3.23 5.60 0.60
C VAL A 46 -4.58 5.59 1.32
N THR A 47 -4.78 4.67 2.26
CA THR A 47 -6.07 4.53 2.96
C THR A 47 -6.16 5.29 4.28
N GLY A 48 -5.02 5.74 4.82
CA GLY A 48 -4.93 6.34 6.15
C GLY A 48 -5.28 5.39 7.30
N LYS A 49 -5.35 4.08 7.04
CA LYS A 49 -5.82 3.05 7.99
C LYS A 49 -4.67 2.15 8.41
N ARG A 50 -4.69 1.71 9.67
CA ARG A 50 -3.68 0.78 10.18
C ARG A 50 -3.79 -0.59 9.48
N PRO A 51 -2.66 -1.29 9.23
CA PRO A 51 -2.67 -2.61 8.59
C PRO A 51 -3.49 -3.66 9.33
N VAL A 52 -3.50 -3.59 10.66
CA VAL A 52 -4.28 -4.47 11.54
C VAL A 52 -4.98 -3.63 12.60
N GLU A 53 -6.28 -3.86 12.76
CA GLU A 53 -7.11 -3.24 13.77
C GLU A 53 -7.82 -4.32 14.59
N TYR A 54 -7.61 -4.30 15.91
CA TYR A 54 -8.22 -5.21 16.85
C TYR A 54 -9.48 -4.55 17.41
N MET A 55 -10.63 -5.17 17.17
CA MET A 55 -11.93 -4.80 17.73
C MET A 55 -12.27 -5.74 18.89
N GLU A 56 -13.36 -5.49 19.63
CA GLU A 56 -13.75 -6.28 20.81
C GLU A 56 -13.88 -7.78 20.50
N ASP A 57 -14.46 -8.13 19.33
CA ASP A 57 -14.71 -9.52 18.91
C ASP A 57 -14.16 -9.85 17.51
N ASP A 58 -13.33 -9.00 16.91
CA ASP A 58 -12.86 -9.19 15.53
C ASP A 58 -11.46 -8.62 15.27
N VAL A 59 -10.77 -9.15 14.25
CA VAL A 59 -9.49 -8.64 13.75
C VAL A 59 -9.64 -8.27 12.29
N VAL A 60 -9.50 -6.98 12.02
CA VAL A 60 -9.55 -6.45 10.67
C VAL A 60 -8.13 -6.40 10.09
N VAL A 61 -7.97 -7.00 8.92
CA VAL A 61 -6.74 -6.89 8.11
C VAL A 61 -7.00 -5.96 6.93
N LEU A 62 -6.23 -4.88 6.83
CA LEU A 62 -6.39 -3.85 5.79
C LEU A 62 -6.29 -4.43 4.38
N CYS A 63 -5.30 -5.29 4.13
CA CYS A 63 -5.09 -5.89 2.82
C CYS A 63 -6.32 -6.66 2.33
N ASP A 64 -7.01 -7.37 3.23
CA ASP A 64 -8.21 -8.14 2.89
C ASP A 64 -9.42 -7.24 2.64
N LYS A 65 -9.59 -6.18 3.44
CA LYS A 65 -10.61 -5.16 3.20
C LYS A 65 -10.44 -4.49 1.84
N VAL A 66 -9.22 -4.06 1.51
CA VAL A 66 -8.92 -3.40 0.24
C VAL A 66 -9.10 -4.36 -0.94
N ARG A 67 -8.69 -5.62 -0.79
CA ARG A 67 -8.91 -6.65 -1.82
C ARG A 67 -10.40 -6.88 -2.07
N SER A 68 -11.21 -7.03 -1.02
CA SER A 68 -12.66 -7.16 -1.15
C SER A 68 -13.29 -5.94 -1.83
N ALA A 69 -12.86 -4.73 -1.49
CA ALA A 69 -13.35 -3.52 -2.15
C ALA A 69 -12.95 -3.45 -3.63
N LEU A 70 -11.75 -3.94 -3.98
CA LEU A 70 -11.34 -4.06 -5.38
C LEU A 70 -12.22 -5.05 -6.15
N ASP A 71 -12.47 -6.23 -5.58
CA ASP A 71 -13.33 -7.25 -6.19
C ASP A 71 -14.77 -6.76 -6.37
N ASP A 72 -15.26 -5.92 -5.45
CA ASP A 72 -16.58 -5.26 -5.52
C ASP A 72 -16.64 -4.03 -6.45
N GLY A 73 -15.51 -3.61 -7.04
CA GLY A 73 -15.44 -2.41 -7.87
C GLY A 73 -15.55 -1.09 -7.08
N LYS A 74 -15.24 -1.10 -5.78
CA LYS A 74 -15.36 0.04 -4.84
C LYS A 74 -14.00 0.48 -4.27
N VAL A 75 -12.90 0.16 -4.95
CA VAL A 75 -11.54 0.42 -4.44
C VAL A 75 -11.26 1.90 -4.17
N GLU A 76 -11.88 2.81 -4.94
CA GLU A 76 -11.80 4.27 -4.74
C GLU A 76 -12.30 4.70 -3.35
N GLN A 77 -13.25 3.97 -2.76
CA GLN A 77 -13.80 4.23 -1.43
C GLN A 77 -12.83 3.85 -0.30
N CYS A 78 -11.70 3.19 -0.64
CA CYS A 78 -10.67 2.87 0.34
C CYS A 78 -9.73 4.05 0.62
N VAL A 79 -9.65 5.03 -0.29
CA VAL A 79 -8.76 6.18 -0.16
C VAL A 79 -9.07 6.98 1.10
N ASP A 80 -8.04 7.53 1.74
CA ASP A 80 -8.15 8.27 3.00
C ASP A 80 -9.22 9.38 2.92
N GLU A 81 -10.22 9.25 3.79
CA GLU A 81 -11.35 10.18 3.89
C GLU A 81 -10.88 11.61 4.26
N ASN A 82 -9.72 11.75 4.90
CA ASN A 82 -9.12 13.04 5.23
C ASN A 82 -8.67 13.83 4.00
N LEU A 83 -8.45 13.16 2.86
CA LEU A 83 -8.16 13.83 1.59
C LEU A 83 -9.39 14.53 1.01
N LYS A 84 -10.62 14.20 1.48
CA LYS A 84 -11.88 14.85 1.09
C LYS A 84 -12.09 14.91 -0.44
N GLY A 85 -11.65 13.87 -1.16
CA GLY A 85 -11.74 13.79 -2.61
C GLY A 85 -10.64 14.57 -3.36
N ASN A 86 -9.67 15.16 -2.66
CA ASN A 86 -8.53 15.84 -3.27
C ASN A 86 -7.42 14.83 -3.64
N PHE A 87 -7.71 13.95 -4.59
CA PHE A 87 -6.74 13.02 -5.17
C PHE A 87 -7.17 12.66 -6.59
N ALA A 88 -6.20 12.32 -7.45
CA ALA A 88 -6.50 11.77 -8.76
C ALA A 88 -6.80 10.27 -8.62
N THR A 89 -8.02 9.85 -8.95
CA THR A 89 -8.42 8.43 -8.98
C THR A 89 -7.50 7.62 -9.90
N GLU A 90 -6.99 8.28 -10.95
CA GLU A 90 -6.18 7.70 -12.01
C GLU A 90 -4.76 7.39 -11.52
N GLU A 91 -4.37 7.98 -10.39
CA GLU A 91 -3.14 7.68 -9.68
C GLU A 91 -3.40 6.76 -8.48
N ALA A 92 -4.41 7.08 -7.67
CA ALA A 92 -4.71 6.36 -6.44
C ALA A 92 -5.07 4.89 -6.69
N VAL A 93 -5.91 4.60 -7.68
CA VAL A 93 -6.35 3.24 -7.96
C VAL A 93 -5.19 2.34 -8.44
N PRO A 94 -4.33 2.77 -9.39
CA PRO A 94 -3.11 2.02 -9.72
C PRO A 94 -2.16 1.81 -8.54
N VAL A 95 -1.95 2.82 -7.68
CA VAL A 95 -1.11 2.67 -6.49
C VAL A 95 -1.69 1.62 -5.53
N ILE A 96 -3.00 1.63 -5.30
CA ILE A 96 -3.66 0.59 -4.48
C ILE A 96 -3.46 -0.80 -5.07
N LYS A 97 -3.65 -0.94 -6.40
CA LYS A 97 -3.44 -2.22 -7.09
C LYS A 97 -1.99 -2.70 -6.95
N LEU A 98 -1.01 -1.80 -7.10
CA LEU A 98 0.39 -2.12 -6.88
C LEU A 98 0.63 -2.60 -5.44
N GLY A 99 0.08 -1.90 -4.44
CA GLY A 99 0.14 -2.31 -3.03
C GLY A 99 -0.39 -3.73 -2.81
N LEU A 100 -1.53 -4.08 -3.42
CA LEU A 100 -2.12 -5.43 -3.35
C LEU A 100 -1.27 -6.51 -4.02
N VAL A 101 -0.60 -6.20 -5.14
CA VAL A 101 0.30 -7.14 -5.83
C VAL A 101 1.58 -7.36 -5.00
N CYS A 102 2.17 -6.29 -4.47
CA CYS A 102 3.30 -6.36 -3.54
C CYS A 102 2.94 -7.18 -2.29
N ALA A 103 1.74 -6.99 -1.74
CA ALA A 103 1.20 -7.74 -0.59
C ALA A 103 0.59 -9.11 -0.96
N SER A 104 1.01 -9.73 -2.07
CA SER A 104 0.57 -11.07 -2.44
C SER A 104 1.00 -12.12 -1.40
N GLN A 105 0.08 -13.01 -1.05
CA GLN A 105 0.37 -14.17 -0.17
C GLN A 105 1.38 -15.15 -0.80
N VAL A 106 1.54 -15.13 -2.12
CA VAL A 106 2.50 -15.95 -2.85
C VAL A 106 3.73 -15.11 -3.20
N PRO A 107 4.93 -15.41 -2.64
CA PRO A 107 6.14 -14.59 -2.83
C PRO A 107 6.55 -14.43 -4.29
N SER A 108 6.40 -15.48 -5.11
CA SER A 108 6.75 -15.46 -6.53
C SER A 108 5.83 -14.62 -7.41
N LYS A 109 4.69 -14.15 -6.87
CA LYS A 109 3.80 -13.21 -7.56
C LYS A 109 4.08 -11.75 -7.22
N ARG A 110 4.95 -11.49 -6.24
CA ARG A 110 5.36 -10.13 -5.89
C ARG A 110 6.38 -9.65 -6.93
N PRO A 111 6.31 -8.41 -7.41
CA PRO A 111 7.33 -7.83 -8.27
C PRO A 111 8.68 -7.77 -7.56
N ASP A 112 9.75 -7.45 -8.28
CA ASP A 112 11.00 -6.98 -7.71
C ASP A 112 10.93 -5.47 -7.42
N MET A 113 11.74 -4.98 -6.48
CA MET A 113 11.69 -3.56 -6.10
C MET A 113 11.96 -2.61 -7.28
N ALA A 114 12.78 -3.02 -8.24
CA ALA A 114 13.00 -2.25 -9.46
C ALA A 114 11.72 -2.12 -10.31
N GLU A 115 10.91 -3.18 -10.41
CA GLU A 115 9.63 -3.14 -11.11
C GLU A 115 8.63 -2.26 -10.35
N VAL A 116 8.62 -2.32 -9.02
CA VAL A 116 7.78 -1.46 -8.17
C VAL A 116 8.07 0.02 -8.43
N ILE A 117 9.35 0.40 -8.47
CA ILE A 117 9.78 1.78 -8.75
C ILE A 117 9.33 2.19 -10.16
N ASN A 118 9.61 1.37 -11.18
CA ASN A 118 9.19 1.66 -12.55
C ASN A 118 7.68 1.87 -12.67
N ILE A 119 6.87 1.06 -11.98
CA ILE A 119 5.41 1.22 -11.99
C ILE A 119 5.01 2.53 -11.31
N LEU A 120 5.63 2.89 -10.17
CA LEU A 120 5.35 4.15 -9.49
C LEU A 120 5.74 5.37 -10.32
N GLU A 121 6.83 5.30 -11.09
CA GLU A 121 7.23 6.36 -12.04
C GLU A 121 6.22 6.51 -13.18
N LEU A 122 5.62 5.41 -13.66
CA LEU A 122 4.60 5.44 -14.70
C LEU A 122 3.24 5.94 -14.20
N ILE A 123 2.94 5.80 -12.91
CA ILE A 123 1.69 6.30 -12.31
C ILE A 123 1.76 7.81 -12.10
N GLN A 124 2.95 8.37 -11.86
CA GLN A 124 3.12 9.82 -11.80
C GLN A 124 2.76 10.42 -13.16
N CYS A 125 1.68 11.20 -13.20
CA CYS A 125 1.39 12.07 -14.35
C CYS A 125 2.61 12.98 -14.59
N PRO A 126 2.96 13.35 -15.84
CA PRO A 126 4.03 14.29 -16.07
C PRO A 126 3.79 15.53 -15.20
N SER A 127 4.71 15.80 -14.29
CA SER A 127 4.79 17.05 -13.56
C SER A 127 4.54 18.20 -14.54
N GLU A 128 3.66 19.12 -14.16
CA GLU A 128 3.32 20.44 -14.73
C GLU A 128 4.36 21.09 -15.67
N GLU A 129 4.73 20.43 -16.78
CA GLU A 129 5.65 20.94 -17.81
C GLU A 129 4.87 21.32 -19.08
N GLN A 130 3.55 21.18 -19.09
CA GLN A 130 2.68 21.58 -20.22
C GLN A 130 1.89 22.88 -20.00
N GLU A 131 2.04 23.54 -18.84
CA GLU A 131 1.46 24.89 -18.64
C GLU A 131 2.41 26.03 -19.08
N GLN A 132 3.70 25.75 -19.31
CA GLN A 132 4.66 26.79 -19.74
C GLN A 132 4.71 27.00 -21.26
N GLU A 133 4.24 26.06 -22.08
CA GLU A 133 4.20 26.22 -23.54
C GLU A 133 2.94 26.96 -24.05
N GLN A 134 1.90 27.11 -23.22
CA GLN A 134 0.67 27.85 -23.62
C GLN A 134 0.76 29.36 -23.32
N GLU A 135 1.56 29.81 -22.35
CA GLU A 135 1.75 31.24 -22.07
C GLU A 135 2.71 31.93 -23.06
N GLU A 136 3.59 31.20 -23.76
CA GLU A 136 4.48 31.81 -24.77
C GLU A 136 3.80 32.04 -26.14
N GLU A 137 2.69 31.35 -26.46
CA GLU A 137 1.90 31.62 -27.69
C GLU A 137 0.86 32.74 -27.54
N GLU A 138 0.41 33.08 -26.32
CA GLU A 138 -0.51 34.22 -26.09
C GLU A 138 0.20 35.58 -25.99
N ILE A 139 1.54 35.63 -25.97
CA ILE A 139 2.33 36.87 -25.92
C ILE A 139 2.99 37.20 -27.29
N GLN A 140 2.67 36.46 -28.37
CA GLN A 140 3.04 36.85 -29.75
C GLN A 140 2.01 37.77 -30.42
#